data_AF-A0A1V0A0N5-F1
#
_entry.id   AF-A0A1V0A0N5-F1
#
_cell.length_a   1.000
_cell.length_b   1.000
_cell.length_c   1.000
_cell.angle_alpha   90.00
_cell.angle_beta   90.00
_cell.angle_gamma   90.00
#
_symmetry.space_group_name_H-M   'P 1'
#
loop_
_entity.id
_entity.type
_entity.pdbx_description
1 polymer ?
#
loop_
_entity_poly.entity_id
_entity_poly.type
_entity_poly.pdbx_seq_one_letter_code
_entity_poly.pdbx_strand_id
1 'polypeptide(L)'
;MTTTDDHVELVAALIRLLETRVLDPLEILLDGDELLTPIKDRLRVQAEVWSAQLLGRDPRQAALTAARLIGVLFPGDEPFDPPEQWWRTPLGRAVARSVGHPAAAAVSYSTAGAMLGITRQGVHDLVKRGKLDKHPDGGVTTSSIHARLNRPKESNP
;
A
#
# COMPACT_ATOMS: atom_id res chain seq x y z
N MET A 1 6.00 -10.92 9.19
CA MET A 1 6.96 -11.70 8.38
C MET A 1 6.42 -11.70 6.98
N THR A 2 7.09 -10.98 6.08
CA THR A 2 6.74 -11.00 4.65
C THR A 2 7.04 -12.40 4.11
N THR A 3 6.07 -13.01 3.43
CA THR A 3 6.26 -14.31 2.79
C THR A 3 6.65 -14.15 1.33
N THR A 4 7.17 -15.23 0.73
CA THR A 4 7.32 -15.31 -0.73
C THR A 4 5.98 -15.09 -1.44
N ASP A 5 4.88 -15.57 -0.85
CA ASP A 5 3.53 -15.37 -1.38
C ASP A 5 3.13 -13.88 -1.40
N ASP A 6 3.42 -13.13 -0.32
CA ASP A 6 3.19 -11.68 -0.28
C ASP A 6 3.95 -10.96 -1.40
N HIS A 7 5.18 -11.40 -1.69
CA HIS A 7 6.01 -10.83 -2.75
C HIS A 7 5.42 -11.13 -4.12
N VAL A 8 5.09 -12.40 -4.42
CA VAL A 8 4.48 -12.80 -5.70
C VAL A 8 3.14 -12.09 -5.94
N GLU A 9 2.30 -11.98 -4.91
CA GLU A 9 1.01 -11.29 -5.00
C GLU A 9 1.20 -9.79 -5.29
N LEU A 10 2.19 -9.16 -4.66
CA LEU A 10 2.50 -7.74 -4.88
C LEU A 10 3.06 -7.48 -6.28
N VAL A 11 4.00 -8.31 -6.76
CA VAL A 11 4.53 -8.20 -8.12
C VAL A 11 3.42 -8.29 -9.15
N ALA A 12 2.56 -9.30 -9.04
CA ALA A 12 1.44 -9.47 -9.97
C ALA A 12 0.46 -8.28 -9.92
N ALA A 13 0.22 -7.71 -8.74
CA ALA A 13 -0.62 -6.52 -8.60
C ALA A 13 0.03 -5.26 -9.19
N LEU A 14 1.34 -5.07 -9.03
CA LEU A 14 2.06 -3.95 -9.62
C LEU A 14 2.09 -4.04 -11.15
N ILE A 15 2.32 -5.22 -11.72
CA ILE A 15 2.28 -5.42 -13.18
C ILE A 15 0.91 -5.02 -13.72
N ARG A 16 -0.19 -5.49 -13.13
CA ARG A 16 -1.55 -5.10 -13.56
C ARG A 16 -1.79 -3.60 -13.46
N LEU A 17 -1.30 -2.94 -12.42
CA LEU A 17 -1.44 -1.49 -12.29
C LEU A 17 -0.64 -0.73 -13.35
N LEU A 18 0.58 -1.19 -13.66
CA LEU A 18 1.43 -0.61 -14.70
C LEU A 18 0.82 -0.80 -16.09
N GLU A 19 0.26 -1.97 -16.37
CA GLU A 19 -0.49 -2.25 -17.59
C GLU A 19 -1.65 -1.25 -17.72
N THR A 20 -2.58 -1.26 -16.77
CA THR A 20 -3.81 -0.45 -16.86
C THR A 20 -3.59 1.06 -16.84
N ARG A 21 -2.55 1.55 -16.14
CA ARG A 21 -2.37 3.00 -15.92
C ARG A 21 -1.23 3.65 -16.65
N VAL A 22 -0.33 2.86 -17.23
CA VAL A 22 0.83 3.39 -17.95
C VAL A 22 0.87 2.85 -19.36
N LEU A 23 0.80 1.52 -19.52
CA LEU A 23 1.00 0.90 -20.82
C LEU A 23 -0.25 1.02 -21.71
N ASP A 24 -1.44 0.72 -21.20
CA ASP A 24 -2.69 0.79 -21.99
C ASP A 24 -2.92 2.22 -22.53
N PRO A 25 -2.76 3.31 -21.74
CA PRO A 25 -2.85 4.66 -22.28
C PRO A 25 -1.79 4.98 -23.35
N LEU A 26 -0.55 4.50 -23.19
CA LEU A 26 0.49 4.69 -24.20
C LEU A 26 0.19 3.89 -25.48
N GLU A 27 -0.35 2.68 -25.35
CA GLU A 27 -0.71 1.83 -26.48
C GLU A 27 -1.81 2.51 -27.32
N ILE A 28 -2.79 3.11 -26.65
CA ILE A 28 -3.84 3.92 -27.29
C ILE A 28 -3.25 5.14 -28.01
N LEU A 29 -2.31 5.86 -27.40
CA LEU A 29 -1.73 7.08 -27.97
C LEU A 29 -0.76 6.83 -29.13
N LEU A 30 -0.06 5.70 -29.08
CA LEU A 30 0.97 5.34 -30.06
C LEU A 30 0.46 4.41 -31.17
N ASP A 31 -0.80 3.96 -31.08
CA ASP A 31 -1.47 3.08 -32.05
C ASP A 31 -0.64 1.81 -32.36
N GLY A 32 -0.12 1.16 -31.31
CA GLY A 32 0.64 -0.08 -31.48
C GLY A 32 1.42 -0.56 -30.25
N ASP A 33 1.44 -1.89 -30.09
CA ASP A 33 2.11 -2.58 -28.98
C ASP A 33 3.62 -2.84 -29.23
N GLU A 34 4.05 -2.93 -30.49
CA GLU A 34 5.42 -3.32 -30.84
C GLU A 34 6.47 -2.38 -30.21
N LEU A 35 6.18 -1.08 -30.16
CA LEU A 35 7.05 -0.07 -29.55
C LEU A 35 7.11 -0.18 -28.00
N LEU A 36 6.10 -0.78 -27.38
CA LEU A 36 5.98 -0.89 -25.92
C LEU A 36 6.60 -2.17 -25.37
N THR A 37 6.81 -3.20 -26.18
CA THR A 37 7.31 -4.51 -25.71
C THR A 37 8.59 -4.39 -24.85
N PRO A 38 9.64 -3.63 -25.24
CA PRO A 38 10.83 -3.47 -24.40
C PRO A 38 10.55 -2.77 -23.07
N ILE A 39 9.58 -1.86 -23.04
CA ILE A 39 9.14 -1.14 -21.84
C ILE A 39 8.36 -2.09 -20.93
N LYS A 40 7.45 -2.91 -21.49
CA LYS A 40 6.69 -3.94 -20.77
C LYS A 40 7.64 -4.88 -20.03
N ASP A 41 8.69 -5.38 -20.70
CA ASP A 41 9.68 -6.26 -20.08
C ASP A 41 10.50 -5.57 -18.99
N ARG A 42 10.90 -4.31 -19.20
CA ARG A 42 11.61 -3.55 -18.18
C ARG A 42 10.75 -3.31 -16.93
N LEU A 43 9.47 -3.00 -17.12
CA LEU A 43 8.54 -2.76 -16.02
C LEU A 43 8.27 -4.02 -15.19
N ARG A 44 8.25 -5.21 -15.81
CA ARG A 44 8.17 -6.49 -15.07
C ARG A 44 9.36 -6.66 -14.12
N VAL A 45 10.58 -6.42 -14.60
CA VAL A 45 11.78 -6.45 -13.74
C VAL A 45 11.73 -5.39 -12.65
N GLN A 46 11.21 -4.20 -12.94
CA GLN A 46 11.07 -3.16 -11.92
C GLN A 46 10.01 -3.50 -10.87
N ALA A 47 8.90 -4.15 -11.24
CA ALA A 47 7.87 -4.59 -10.30
C ALA A 47 8.44 -5.58 -9.26
N GLU A 48 9.35 -6.47 -9.66
CA GLU A 48 10.11 -7.34 -8.75
C GLU A 48 10.96 -6.54 -7.78
N VAL A 49 11.75 -5.59 -8.29
CA VAL A 49 12.60 -4.72 -7.47
C VAL A 49 11.78 -3.91 -6.48
N TRP A 50 10.72 -3.24 -6.93
CA TRP A 50 9.89 -2.41 -6.06
C TRP A 50 9.15 -3.22 -5.01
N SER A 51 8.69 -4.43 -5.35
CA SER A 51 8.09 -5.35 -4.36
C SER A 51 9.10 -5.72 -3.27
N ALA A 52 10.33 -6.06 -3.66
CA ALA A 52 11.39 -6.37 -2.70
C ALA A 52 11.74 -5.14 -1.82
N GLN A 53 11.73 -3.93 -2.38
CA GLN A 53 11.99 -2.70 -1.65
C GLN A 53 10.87 -2.36 -0.65
N LEU A 54 9.60 -2.49 -1.06
CA LEU A 54 8.42 -2.22 -0.23
C LEU A 54 8.30 -3.18 0.94
N LEU A 55 8.63 -4.46 0.71
CA LEU A 55 8.51 -5.53 1.69
C LEU A 55 9.80 -5.79 2.48
N GLY A 56 10.87 -5.07 2.12
CA GLY A 56 12.20 -5.20 2.71
C GLY A 56 12.30 -4.63 4.12
N ARG A 57 13.49 -4.76 4.70
CA ARG A 57 13.77 -4.34 6.09
C ARG A 57 14.17 -2.87 6.24
N ASP A 58 14.44 -2.17 5.14
CA ASP A 58 14.78 -0.75 5.18
C ASP A 58 13.50 0.11 5.10
N PRO A 59 13.03 0.69 6.22
CA PRO A 59 11.80 1.46 6.23
C PRO A 59 11.90 2.75 5.40
N ARG A 60 13.09 3.34 5.27
CA ARG A 60 13.26 4.57 4.46
C ARG A 60 13.13 4.24 2.99
N GLN A 61 13.77 3.16 2.54
CA GLN A 61 13.66 2.72 1.15
C GLN A 61 12.23 2.30 0.80
N ALA A 62 11.55 1.58 1.70
CA ALA A 62 10.14 1.22 1.52
C ALA A 62 9.26 2.47 1.40
N ALA A 63 9.46 3.47 2.27
CA ALA A 63 8.71 4.73 2.24
C ALA A 63 8.92 5.52 0.95
N LEU A 64 10.16 5.66 0.48
CA LEU A 64 10.48 6.36 -0.77
C LEU A 64 9.89 5.63 -1.98
N THR A 65 9.95 4.30 -2.00
CA THR A 65 9.37 3.47 -3.07
C THR A 65 7.85 3.62 -3.11
N ALA A 66 7.20 3.57 -1.94
CA ALA A 66 5.76 3.79 -1.81
C ALA A 66 5.35 5.18 -2.32
N ALA A 67 6.03 6.24 -1.87
CA ALA A 67 5.74 7.60 -2.29
C ALA A 67 5.87 7.79 -3.81
N ARG A 68 6.95 7.25 -4.40
CA ARG A 68 7.18 7.29 -5.85
C ARG A 68 6.07 6.57 -6.62
N LEU A 69 5.71 5.36 -6.21
CA LEU A 69 4.68 4.56 -6.90
C LEU A 69 3.30 5.22 -6.79
N ILE A 70 2.96 5.77 -5.62
CA ILE A 70 1.69 6.50 -5.44
C ILE A 70 1.65 7.71 -6.37
N GLY A 71 2.70 8.55 -6.35
CA GLY A 71 2.74 9.77 -7.14
C GLY A 71 2.65 9.54 -8.65
N VAL A 72 3.18 8.41 -9.15
CA VAL A 72 3.13 8.06 -10.59
C VAL A 72 1.84 7.34 -10.97
N LEU A 73 1.37 6.39 -10.16
CA LEU A 73 0.25 5.51 -10.53
C LEU A 73 -1.12 6.06 -10.13
N PHE A 74 -1.17 7.05 -9.24
CA PHE A 74 -2.40 7.67 -8.77
C PHE A 74 -2.26 9.20 -8.86
N PRO A 75 -2.09 9.74 -10.09
CA PRO A 75 -1.96 11.17 -10.28
C PRO A 75 -3.25 11.88 -9.89
N GLY A 76 -3.11 13.04 -9.25
CA GLY A 76 -4.22 13.91 -8.86
C GLY A 76 -3.66 15.13 -8.14
N ASP A 77 -4.40 16.25 -8.20
CA ASP A 77 -4.03 17.49 -7.51
C ASP A 77 -4.45 17.50 -6.04
N GLU A 78 -5.34 16.57 -5.66
CA GLU A 78 -5.80 16.37 -4.29
C GLU A 78 -4.89 15.42 -3.52
N PRO A 79 -4.86 15.52 -2.17
CA PRO A 79 -4.15 14.54 -1.35
C PRO A 79 -4.61 13.11 -1.64
N PHE A 80 -3.67 12.16 -1.62
CA PHE A 80 -3.98 10.76 -1.88
C PHE A 80 -4.94 10.18 -0.83
N ASP A 81 -6.19 10.00 -1.23
CA ASP A 81 -7.29 9.48 -0.40
C ASP A 81 -8.00 8.31 -1.10
N PRO A 82 -7.38 7.11 -1.09
CA PRO A 82 -7.95 5.96 -1.78
C PRO A 82 -9.12 5.35 -0.99
N PRO A 83 -10.08 4.71 -1.68
CA PRO A 83 -11.23 4.11 -1.01
C PRO A 83 -10.83 2.89 -0.17
N GLU A 84 -11.68 2.48 0.78
CA GLU A 84 -11.38 1.43 1.76
C GLU A 84 -10.84 0.12 1.13
N GLN A 85 -11.44 -0.33 0.01
CA GLN A 85 -11.03 -1.54 -0.67
C GLN A 85 -9.59 -1.51 -1.20
N TRP A 86 -9.05 -0.31 -1.47
CA TRP A 86 -7.68 -0.16 -1.93
C TRP A 86 -6.67 -0.64 -0.88
N TRP A 87 -6.94 -0.36 0.40
CA TRP A 87 -6.08 -0.78 1.51
C TRP A 87 -6.00 -2.29 1.67
N ARG A 88 -6.96 -3.04 1.11
CA ARG A 88 -6.95 -4.52 1.09
C ARG A 88 -6.10 -5.09 -0.05
N THR A 89 -5.76 -4.29 -1.06
CA THR A 89 -4.90 -4.73 -2.17
C THR A 89 -3.47 -4.99 -1.71
N PRO A 90 -2.68 -5.80 -2.43
CA PRO A 90 -1.27 -6.03 -2.09
C PRO A 90 -0.48 -4.73 -1.93
N LEU A 91 -0.66 -3.80 -2.86
CA LEU A 91 0.01 -2.50 -2.80
C LEU A 91 -0.48 -1.68 -1.60
N GLY A 92 -1.79 -1.64 -1.33
CA GLY A 92 -2.33 -0.91 -0.18
C GLY A 92 -1.81 -1.46 1.15
N ARG A 93 -1.72 -2.78 1.29
CA ARG A 93 -1.13 -3.41 2.49
C ARG A 93 0.36 -3.11 2.62
N ALA A 94 1.11 -3.12 1.52
CA ALA A 94 2.52 -2.73 1.51
C ALA A 94 2.68 -1.27 1.95
N VAL A 95 1.96 -0.34 1.34
CA VAL A 95 1.98 1.10 1.68
C VAL A 95 1.60 1.34 3.15
N ALA A 96 0.54 0.69 3.64
CA ALA A 96 0.12 0.81 5.03
C ALA A 96 1.23 0.39 6.01
N ARG A 97 2.03 -0.63 5.67
CA ARG A 97 3.19 -1.07 6.46
C ARG A 97 4.40 -0.15 6.30
N SER A 98 4.61 0.45 5.13
CA SER A 98 5.77 1.30 4.84
C SER A 98 5.65 2.69 5.46
N VAL A 99 4.46 3.31 5.36
CA VAL A 99 4.25 4.73 5.71
C VAL A 99 2.93 5.00 6.43
N GLY A 100 2.03 4.01 6.54
CA GLY A 100 0.66 4.24 7.01
C GLY A 100 -0.19 4.93 5.94
N HIS A 101 -1.01 5.90 6.33
CA HIS A 101 -1.74 6.76 5.38
C HIS A 101 -0.86 7.96 5.02
N PRO A 102 -0.49 8.16 3.75
CA PRO A 102 0.51 9.17 3.38
C PRO A 102 0.01 10.62 3.53
N ALA A 103 -1.31 10.83 3.47
CA ALA A 103 -1.92 12.16 3.45
C ALA A 103 -2.79 12.50 4.68
N ALA A 104 -3.00 11.57 5.61
CA ALA A 104 -3.95 11.76 6.72
C ALA A 104 -3.31 11.43 8.06
N ALA A 105 -3.56 12.26 9.07
CA ALA A 105 -3.12 12.01 10.45
C ALA A 105 -4.01 10.98 11.18
N ALA A 106 -5.26 10.85 10.74
CA ALA A 106 -6.24 9.91 11.27
C ALA A 106 -7.17 9.41 10.17
N VAL A 107 -7.72 8.21 10.36
CA VAL A 107 -8.67 7.58 9.44
C VAL A 107 -9.88 7.05 10.19
N SER A 108 -10.95 6.78 9.44
CA SER A 108 -12.13 6.12 9.99
C SER A 108 -11.80 4.72 10.55
N TYR A 109 -12.66 4.20 11.43
CA TYR A 109 -12.50 2.84 11.96
C TYR A 109 -12.59 1.76 10.86
N SER A 110 -13.33 2.00 9.77
CA SER A 110 -13.44 1.03 8.68
C SER A 110 -12.18 1.04 7.81
N THR A 111 -11.66 2.22 7.47
CA THR A 111 -10.36 2.40 6.80
C THR A 111 -9.23 1.78 7.63
N ALA A 112 -9.18 2.05 8.93
CA ALA A 112 -8.22 1.42 9.84
C ALA A 112 -8.33 -0.11 9.81
N GLY A 113 -9.55 -0.65 9.78
CA GLY A 113 -9.79 -2.09 9.69
C GLY A 113 -9.24 -2.67 8.38
N ALA A 114 -9.49 -1.99 7.27
CA ALA A 114 -8.96 -2.39 5.96
C ALA A 114 -7.43 -2.36 5.92
N MET A 115 -6.79 -1.30 6.44
CA MET A 115 -5.33 -1.19 6.53
C MET A 115 -4.71 -2.30 7.39
N LEU A 116 -5.37 -2.67 8.49
CA LEU A 116 -4.91 -3.70 9.43
C LEU A 116 -5.28 -5.13 9.01
N GLY A 117 -6.15 -5.30 8.01
CA GLY A 117 -6.71 -6.60 7.64
C GLY A 117 -7.63 -7.20 8.71
N ILE A 118 -8.33 -6.37 9.49
CA ILE A 118 -9.27 -6.79 10.54
C ILE A 118 -10.64 -6.10 10.37
N THR A 119 -11.63 -6.53 11.15
CA THR A 119 -12.95 -5.90 11.13
C THR A 119 -12.95 -4.54 11.81
N ARG A 120 -13.91 -3.68 11.44
CA ARG A 120 -14.18 -2.42 12.15
C ARG A 120 -14.35 -2.63 13.66
N GLN A 121 -15.05 -3.68 14.06
CA GLN A 121 -15.23 -4.03 15.47
C GLN A 121 -13.90 -4.38 16.15
N GLY A 122 -13.01 -5.11 15.47
CA GLY A 122 -11.66 -5.39 15.97
C GLY A 122 -10.85 -4.12 16.20
N VAL A 123 -11.00 -3.10 15.35
CA VAL A 123 -10.37 -1.78 15.58
C VAL A 123 -10.94 -1.11 16.82
N HIS A 124 -12.27 -1.11 16.99
CA HIS A 124 -12.91 -0.58 18.20
C HIS A 124 -12.36 -1.24 19.48
N ASP A 125 -12.22 -2.56 19.47
CA ASP A 125 -11.69 -3.31 20.60
C ASP A 125 -10.22 -2.95 20.89
N LEU A 126 -9.40 -2.75 19.85
CA LEU A 126 -8.02 -2.34 20.01
C LEU A 126 -7.88 -0.93 20.58
N VAL A 127 -8.72 0.02 20.14
CA VAL A 127 -8.75 1.37 20.72
C VAL A 127 -9.18 1.32 22.18
N LYS A 128 -10.23 0.57 22.51
CA LYS A 128 -10.71 0.40 23.89
C LYS A 128 -9.64 -0.19 24.81
N ARG A 129 -8.78 -1.07 24.29
CA ARG A 129 -7.66 -1.70 25.01
C ARG A 129 -6.37 -0.87 25.01
N GLY A 130 -6.37 0.35 24.46
CA GLY A 130 -5.17 1.20 24.37
C GLY A 130 -4.08 0.63 23.45
N LYS A 131 -4.46 -0.19 22.46
CA LYS A 131 -3.54 -0.80 21.48
C LYS A 131 -3.50 -0.05 20.15
N LEU A 132 -4.41 0.90 19.96
CA LEU A 132 -4.45 1.88 18.89
C LEU A 132 -4.87 3.22 19.50
N ASP A 133 -4.36 4.32 18.95
CA ASP A 133 -4.62 5.65 19.49
C ASP A 133 -5.80 6.31 18.77
N LYS A 134 -6.71 6.88 19.54
CA LYS A 134 -7.81 7.69 19.02
C LYS A 134 -7.29 9.11 18.73
N HIS A 135 -7.64 9.64 17.56
CA HIS A 135 -7.33 11.05 17.25
C HIS A 135 -8.33 11.99 17.96
N PRO A 136 -7.91 13.18 18.42
CA PRO A 136 -8.80 14.15 19.08
C PRO A 136 -10.05 14.48 18.25
N ASP A 137 -9.89 14.65 16.94
CA ASP A 137 -10.98 14.97 16.00
C ASP A 137 -11.82 13.74 15.57
N GLY A 138 -11.52 12.57 16.14
CA GLY A 138 -12.19 11.31 15.83
C GLY A 138 -11.41 10.39 14.90
N GLY A 139 -11.81 9.11 14.88
CA GLY A 139 -11.09 8.07 14.15
C GLY A 139 -9.84 7.56 14.87
N VAL A 140 -8.95 6.92 14.13
CA VAL A 140 -7.74 6.24 14.62
C VAL A 140 -6.52 6.86 13.98
N THR A 141 -5.47 7.14 14.76
CA THR A 141 -4.26 7.76 14.24
C THR A 141 -3.52 6.82 13.29
N THR A 142 -3.02 7.37 12.18
CA THR A 142 -2.31 6.59 11.16
C THR A 142 -0.94 6.13 11.66
N SER A 143 -0.33 6.90 12.56
CA SER A 143 0.89 6.53 13.28
C SER A 143 0.71 5.29 14.15
N SER A 144 -0.40 5.15 14.89
CA SER A 144 -0.63 3.97 15.74
C SER A 144 -0.94 2.71 14.92
N ILE A 145 -1.63 2.86 13.79
CA ILE A 145 -1.86 1.78 12.81
C ILE A 145 -0.52 1.30 12.23
N HIS A 146 0.30 2.23 11.73
CA HIS A 146 1.62 1.94 11.18
C HIS A 146 2.55 1.27 12.21
N ALA A 147 2.58 1.78 13.44
CA ALA A 147 3.35 1.19 14.53
C ALA A 147 2.88 -0.25 14.82
N ARG A 148 1.57 -0.49 14.82
CA ARG A 148 1.00 -1.83 15.05
C ARG A 148 1.36 -2.81 13.93
N LEU A 149 1.28 -2.38 12.67
CA LEU A 149 1.62 -3.20 11.51
C LEU A 149 3.08 -3.69 11.53
N ASN A 150 3.96 -2.89 12.13
CA ASN A 150 5.39 -3.17 12.23
C ASN A 150 5.80 -3.85 13.55
N ARG A 151 4.86 -4.12 14.47
CA ARG A 151 5.17 -4.93 15.65
C ARG A 151 5.35 -6.40 15.24
N PRO A 152 6.35 -7.10 15.79
CA PRO A 152 6.37 -8.56 15.74
C PRO A 152 5.02 -9.08 16.24
N LYS A 153 4.43 -10.08 15.55
CA LYS A 153 3.24 -10.75 16.08
C LYS A 153 3.61 -11.27 17.47
N GLU A 154 2.94 -10.78 18.51
CA GLU A 154 3.04 -11.38 19.85
C GLU A 154 2.64 -12.85 19.69
N SER A 155 3.61 -13.76 19.82
CA SER A 155 3.32 -15.17 20.02
C SER A 155 2.54 -15.26 21.31
N ASN A 156 1.24 -15.51 21.22
CA ASN A 156 0.43 -15.81 22.38
C ASN A 156 0.98 -17.13 22.97
N PRO A 157 1.37 -17.18 24.25
CA PRO A 157 1.74 -18.43 24.90
C PRO A 157 0.55 -19.40 24.97
#